data_AF-A0A1Q8S834-F1
#
_entry.id   AF-A0A1Q8S834-F1
#
_cell.length_a   1.000
_cell.length_b   1.000
_cell.length_c   1.000
_cell.angle_alpha   90.00
_cell.angle_beta   90.00
_cell.angle_gamma   90.00
#
_symmetry.space_group_name_H-M   'P 1'
#
loop_
_entity.id
_entity.type
_entity.pdbx_description
1 polymer ?
#
loop_
_entity_poly.entity_id
_entity_poly.type
_entity_poly.pdbx_seq_one_letter_code
_entity_poly.pdbx_strand_id
1 'polypeptide(L)'
;MNNSADSYALVGAKVPEDSTVAAKLRSAGAIILGKAHMSQWADCRSTNSSAGWSTFGGQTRGAYYPDQVPSGSSSGSGVASSVGLAWASLGTDTFGSITLPTRTTVGPMARTVKDAAHLLTAVVGPNSNANYTSAIPFDETPNYADEIVGRNANYSISVFDSAVEVMRGAGAVIIDDIYLPGYSFLDIANLTNKVQGADFLANLPEYLSKLTCNPYNITTVSELQKWTQNDPREEWPGKNTETWDRVLENGIRNNDAVFWEYYSRNQYLAGPRGYAGALRNYSLDAIVLPTHFVLVAAAVLGTPVVTVPFGGARTTRRS
;
A
#
# COMPACT_ATOMS: atom_id res chain seq x y z
N MET A 1 19.77 0.79 10.13
CA MET A 1 19.54 0.53 8.69
C MET A 1 19.00 1.80 8.05
N ASN A 2 19.32 2.08 6.78
CA ASN A 2 18.82 3.29 6.11
C ASN A 2 17.29 3.22 5.91
N ASN A 3 16.61 4.36 6.08
CA ASN A 3 15.22 4.58 5.70
C ASN A 3 15.21 5.53 4.49
N SER A 4 15.48 4.98 3.30
CA SER A 4 15.82 5.78 2.11
C SER A 4 14.65 6.08 1.18
N ALA A 5 13.49 5.42 1.36
CA ALA A 5 12.46 5.35 0.31
C ALA A 5 13.04 4.95 -1.07
N ASP A 6 14.13 4.17 -1.03
CA ASP A 6 14.99 3.81 -2.16
C ASP A 6 15.48 4.97 -3.04
N SER A 7 15.68 6.14 -2.43
CA SER A 7 16.33 7.29 -3.06
C SER A 7 17.65 7.62 -2.39
N TYR A 8 18.62 8.04 -3.21
CA TYR A 8 19.90 8.55 -2.71
C TYR A 8 19.72 9.80 -1.85
N ALA A 9 18.62 10.54 -2.01
CA ALA A 9 18.28 11.72 -1.22
C ALA A 9 18.18 11.44 0.29
N LEU A 10 17.87 10.20 0.68
CA LEU A 10 17.70 9.80 2.07
C LEU A 10 18.72 8.76 2.54
N VAL A 11 19.71 8.41 1.69
CA VAL A 11 20.83 7.56 2.11
C VAL A 11 21.67 8.33 3.13
N GLY A 12 21.83 7.76 4.34
CA GLY A 12 22.50 8.42 5.46
C GLY A 12 21.58 9.27 6.35
N ALA A 13 20.29 9.38 6.02
CA ALA A 13 19.30 9.97 6.92
C ALA A 13 19.17 9.14 8.21
N LYS A 14 19.06 9.83 9.34
CA LYS A 14 18.86 9.18 10.66
C LYS A 14 17.54 9.65 11.26
N VAL A 15 16.76 8.66 11.69
CA VAL A 15 15.57 8.85 12.51
C VAL A 15 15.95 8.82 14.00
N PRO A 16 15.22 9.52 14.87
CA PRO A 16 15.53 9.57 16.31
C PRO A 16 15.29 8.22 17.00
N GLU A 17 14.37 7.42 16.46
CA GLU A 17 13.91 6.19 17.08
C GLU A 17 13.39 5.19 16.03
N ASP A 18 13.13 3.97 16.48
CA ASP A 18 12.41 2.99 15.68
C ASP A 18 10.97 3.45 15.42
N SER A 19 10.39 3.03 14.29
CA SER A 19 8.94 3.14 14.13
C SER A 19 8.24 2.31 15.21
N THR A 20 7.05 2.73 15.63
CA THR A 20 6.24 2.00 16.61
C THR A 20 6.05 0.53 16.22
N VAL A 21 5.89 0.25 14.92
CA VAL A 21 5.77 -1.13 14.41
C VAL A 21 7.06 -1.93 14.64
N ALA A 22 8.23 -1.37 14.31
CA ALA A 22 9.50 -2.05 14.53
C ALA A 22 9.78 -2.26 16.03
N ALA A 23 9.45 -1.27 16.88
CA ALA A 23 9.58 -1.37 18.32
C ALA A 23 8.68 -2.48 18.91
N LYS A 24 7.41 -2.56 18.47
CA LYS A 24 6.48 -3.63 18.86
C LYS A 24 6.99 -5.02 18.45
N LEU A 25 7.47 -5.16 17.21
CA LEU A 25 8.05 -6.42 16.74
C LEU A 25 9.26 -6.87 17.56
N ARG A 26 10.18 -5.95 17.86
CA ARG A 26 11.32 -6.25 18.74
C ARG A 26 10.88 -6.64 20.14
N SER A 27 9.89 -5.94 20.68
CA SER A 27 9.31 -6.25 22.01
C SER A 27 8.64 -7.62 22.05
N ALA A 28 8.04 -8.05 20.92
CA ALA A 28 7.48 -9.39 20.73
C ALA A 28 8.56 -10.47 20.47
N GLY A 29 9.85 -10.13 20.49
CA GLY A 29 10.96 -11.07 20.26
C GLY A 29 11.30 -11.34 18.80
N ALA A 30 10.73 -10.57 17.86
CA ALA A 30 11.04 -10.75 16.44
C ALA A 30 12.46 -10.23 16.10
N ILE A 31 13.16 -11.01 15.26
CA ILE A 31 14.46 -10.61 14.69
C ILE A 31 14.21 -9.90 13.36
N ILE A 32 14.59 -8.62 13.26
CA ILE A 32 14.47 -7.85 12.02
C ILE A 32 15.70 -8.13 11.13
N LEU A 33 15.51 -8.92 10.08
CA LEU A 33 16.58 -9.34 9.17
C LEU A 33 17.15 -8.22 8.31
N GLY A 34 16.33 -7.23 7.94
CA GLY A 34 16.74 -6.21 6.99
C GLY A 34 15.63 -5.27 6.55
N LYS A 35 15.91 -4.53 5.48
CA LYS A 35 14.97 -3.68 4.75
C LYS A 35 14.74 -4.27 3.37
N ALA A 36 13.48 -4.38 2.97
CA ALA A 36 13.13 -4.78 1.62
C ALA A 36 13.17 -3.59 0.67
N HIS A 37 13.46 -3.87 -0.60
CA HIS A 37 13.38 -2.90 -1.70
C HIS A 37 11.92 -2.52 -2.01
N MET A 38 11.72 -1.37 -2.65
CA MET A 38 10.42 -0.83 -3.06
C MET A 38 10.48 -0.10 -4.41
N SER A 39 9.32 0.18 -5.00
CA SER A 39 9.23 1.24 -6.01
C SER A 39 9.63 2.56 -5.35
N GLN A 40 10.58 3.26 -5.94
CA GLN A 40 11.14 4.48 -5.35
C GLN A 40 10.06 5.48 -4.96
N TRP A 41 10.20 6.08 -3.77
CA TRP A 41 9.22 7.02 -3.21
C TRP A 41 7.79 6.47 -3.18
N ALA A 42 7.64 5.16 -2.94
CA ALA A 42 6.35 4.48 -2.98
C ALA A 42 5.55 4.72 -4.27
N ASP A 43 6.26 4.73 -5.42
CA ASP A 43 5.70 5.01 -6.75
C ASP A 43 5.17 6.45 -6.94
N CYS A 44 5.47 7.36 -6.03
CA CYS A 44 4.99 8.75 -6.07
C CYS A 44 5.94 9.71 -6.79
N ARG A 45 6.99 9.23 -7.46
CA ARG A 45 7.95 10.09 -8.19
C ARG A 45 7.46 10.51 -9.58
N SER A 46 6.91 9.57 -10.34
CA SER A 46 6.59 9.77 -11.76
C SER A 46 5.59 8.73 -12.25
N THR A 47 4.80 9.08 -13.28
CA THR A 47 3.99 8.12 -14.06
C THR A 47 4.82 7.30 -15.06
N ASN A 48 6.07 7.69 -15.33
CA ASN A 48 7.07 6.90 -16.07
C ASN A 48 7.95 6.09 -15.10
N SER A 49 7.31 5.38 -14.17
CA SER A 49 7.98 4.48 -13.23
C SER A 49 7.91 3.03 -13.70
N SER A 50 8.76 2.18 -13.12
CA SER A 50 8.68 0.73 -13.29
C SER A 50 8.45 0.11 -11.93
N ALA A 51 7.42 -0.73 -11.80
CA ALA A 51 7.08 -1.32 -10.51
C ALA A 51 8.26 -2.14 -9.96
N GLY A 52 8.63 -1.87 -8.71
CA GLY A 52 9.76 -2.47 -8.02
C GLY A 52 11.14 -1.98 -8.48
N TRP A 53 11.21 -0.85 -9.19
CA TRP A 53 12.46 -0.18 -9.54
C TRP A 53 12.77 0.99 -8.61
N SER A 54 14.06 1.19 -8.35
CA SER A 54 14.63 2.43 -7.82
C SER A 54 16.06 2.65 -8.30
N THR A 55 16.56 3.87 -8.15
CA THR A 55 17.98 4.19 -8.46
C THR A 55 18.94 3.64 -7.40
N PHE A 56 18.48 3.49 -6.15
CA PHE A 56 19.32 3.01 -5.06
C PHE A 56 19.47 1.49 -5.04
N GLY A 57 18.36 0.76 -5.20
CA GLY A 57 18.31 -0.70 -5.09
C GLY A 57 18.07 -1.46 -6.40
N GLY A 58 17.96 -0.75 -7.53
CA GLY A 58 17.81 -1.35 -8.85
C GLY A 58 16.42 -1.92 -9.11
N GLN A 59 16.31 -3.01 -9.87
CA GLN A 59 15.03 -3.64 -10.23
C GLN A 59 14.81 -4.92 -9.43
N THR A 60 13.77 -4.95 -8.60
CA THR A 60 13.22 -6.20 -8.07
C THR A 60 12.55 -6.99 -9.20
N ARG A 61 12.79 -8.30 -9.28
CA ARG A 61 12.06 -9.19 -10.20
C ARG A 61 11.11 -10.09 -9.41
N GLY A 62 9.95 -10.36 -10.00
CA GLY A 62 8.96 -11.28 -9.45
C GLY A 62 9.51 -12.69 -9.32
N ALA A 63 8.90 -13.46 -8.42
CA ALA A 63 9.42 -14.74 -7.97
C ALA A 63 9.19 -15.93 -8.91
N TYR A 64 8.20 -15.85 -9.80
CA TYR A 64 7.60 -17.03 -10.43
C TYR A 64 7.92 -17.19 -11.92
N TYR A 65 8.24 -16.09 -12.63
CA TYR A 65 8.63 -16.14 -14.04
C TYR A 65 9.88 -15.29 -14.31
N PRO A 66 10.74 -15.68 -15.28
CA PRO A 66 11.82 -14.83 -15.73
C PRO A 66 11.30 -13.44 -16.10
N ASP A 67 11.98 -12.41 -15.60
CA ASP A 67 11.69 -11.01 -15.87
C ASP A 67 10.27 -10.56 -15.44
N GLN A 68 9.63 -11.32 -14.54
CA GLN A 68 8.33 -10.98 -14.00
C GLN A 68 8.38 -9.61 -13.32
N VAL A 69 7.40 -8.77 -13.63
CA VAL A 69 7.18 -7.52 -12.90
C VAL A 69 6.62 -7.87 -11.50
N PRO A 70 7.23 -7.40 -10.40
CA PRO A 70 6.83 -7.79 -9.04
C PRO A 70 5.59 -7.06 -8.52
N SER A 71 4.99 -6.15 -9.31
CA SER A 71 4.09 -5.09 -8.82
C SER A 71 4.78 -4.21 -7.76
N GLY A 72 4.04 -3.34 -7.08
CA GLY A 72 4.61 -2.42 -6.09
C GLY A 72 3.55 -1.53 -5.43
N SER A 73 3.96 -0.63 -4.53
CA SER A 73 5.35 -0.27 -4.22
C SER A 73 6.09 -1.21 -3.26
N SER A 74 5.43 -2.08 -2.48
CA SER A 74 6.09 -3.02 -1.56
C SER A 74 6.65 -4.27 -2.27
N SER A 75 7.33 -4.06 -3.40
CA SER A 75 7.82 -5.10 -4.31
C SER A 75 8.77 -6.09 -3.62
N GLY A 76 9.79 -5.60 -2.91
CA GLY A 76 10.77 -6.43 -2.24
C GLY A 76 10.15 -7.26 -1.11
N SER A 77 9.21 -6.68 -0.36
CA SER A 77 8.48 -7.40 0.69
C SER A 77 7.64 -8.54 0.11
N GLY A 78 6.90 -8.25 -0.97
CA GLY A 78 6.11 -9.26 -1.68
C GLY A 78 6.96 -10.41 -2.22
N VAL A 79 8.08 -10.10 -2.86
CA VAL A 79 9.01 -11.12 -3.37
C VAL A 79 9.68 -11.90 -2.24
N ALA A 80 10.19 -11.22 -1.21
CA ALA A 80 10.84 -11.87 -0.07
C ALA A 80 9.92 -12.84 0.67
N SER A 81 8.65 -12.47 0.88
CA SER A 81 7.66 -13.36 1.47
C SER A 81 7.35 -14.54 0.53
N SER A 82 7.21 -14.29 -0.77
CA SER A 82 6.89 -15.31 -1.79
C SER A 82 7.95 -16.41 -1.89
N VAL A 83 9.24 -16.05 -1.86
CA VAL A 83 10.35 -17.03 -1.96
C VAL A 83 10.89 -17.49 -0.60
N GLY A 84 10.36 -16.99 0.51
CA GLY A 84 10.74 -17.43 1.85
C GLY A 84 12.10 -16.93 2.35
N LEU A 85 12.52 -15.73 1.92
CA LEU A 85 13.71 -15.07 2.48
C LEU A 85 13.52 -14.63 3.93
N ALA A 86 12.27 -14.48 4.37
CA ALA A 86 11.87 -14.25 5.74
C ALA A 86 10.60 -15.07 6.08
N TRP A 87 10.32 -15.24 7.37
CA TRP A 87 9.06 -15.85 7.83
C TRP A 87 7.85 -15.04 7.34
N ALA A 88 7.90 -13.73 7.54
CA ALA A 88 6.96 -12.76 7.00
C ALA A 88 7.68 -11.42 6.76
N SER A 89 7.04 -10.51 6.04
CA SER A 89 7.51 -9.14 5.83
C SER A 89 6.40 -8.13 6.06
N LEU A 90 6.77 -6.87 6.16
CA LEU A 90 5.84 -5.74 6.21
C LEU A 90 5.97 -4.95 4.90
N GLY A 91 4.85 -4.46 4.39
CA GLY A 91 4.83 -3.41 3.38
C GLY A 91 4.19 -2.14 3.92
N THR A 92 4.15 -1.10 3.09
CA THR A 92 3.35 0.10 3.35
C THR A 92 2.38 0.31 2.21
N ASP A 93 1.20 0.83 2.55
CA ASP A 93 0.15 0.97 1.57
C ASP A 93 -0.53 2.33 1.50
N THR A 94 -0.67 2.85 0.28
CA THR A 94 -1.33 4.12 -0.05
C THR A 94 -2.26 3.94 -1.25
N PHE A 95 -1.76 3.32 -2.32
CA PHE A 95 -2.49 2.92 -3.54
C PHE A 95 -1.65 1.85 -4.29
N GLY A 96 -2.26 0.75 -4.74
CA GLY A 96 -1.69 -0.60 -5.00
C GLY A 96 -0.79 -1.39 -3.99
N SER A 97 -0.19 -0.81 -2.95
CA SER A 97 1.19 -1.15 -2.55
C SER A 97 1.41 -2.35 -1.61
N ILE A 98 0.40 -2.88 -0.93
CA ILE A 98 0.38 -4.16 -0.21
C ILE A 98 -0.85 -4.96 -0.68
N THR A 99 -2.04 -4.36 -0.54
CA THR A 99 -3.37 -4.84 -0.99
C THR A 99 -4.45 -3.73 -1.06
N LEU A 100 -4.28 -2.60 -0.34
CA LEU A 100 -4.91 -1.24 -0.36
C LEU A 100 -5.92 -0.70 0.65
N PRO A 101 -5.47 0.30 1.44
CA PRO A 101 -6.17 1.56 1.84
C PRO A 101 -5.37 2.90 1.54
N THR A 102 -6.01 4.08 1.29
CA THR A 102 -5.48 5.48 1.08
C THR A 102 -5.29 6.25 2.39
N ARG A 103 -5.14 5.53 3.48
CA ARG A 103 -4.42 6.03 4.63
C ARG A 103 -3.16 5.21 4.65
N THR A 104 -2.00 5.87 4.62
CA THR A 104 -0.72 5.15 4.67
C THR A 104 -0.77 4.18 5.85
N THR A 105 -0.85 2.88 5.54
CA THR A 105 -0.95 1.82 6.54
C THR A 105 0.21 0.85 6.39
N VAL A 106 0.51 0.13 7.46
CA VAL A 106 1.48 -0.96 7.45
C VAL A 106 0.70 -2.26 7.49
N GLY A 107 0.98 -3.17 6.55
CA GLY A 107 0.28 -4.45 6.42
C GLY A 107 1.24 -5.64 6.41
N PRO A 108 0.84 -6.78 7.00
CA PRO A 108 1.63 -8.01 6.94
C PRO A 108 1.58 -8.65 5.55
N MET A 109 2.71 -9.22 5.12
CA MET A 109 2.81 -10.03 3.90
C MET A 109 3.46 -11.37 4.26
N ALA A 110 2.74 -12.47 4.06
CA ALA A 110 3.20 -13.81 4.39
C ALA A 110 2.69 -14.85 3.38
N ARG A 111 3.22 -16.08 3.47
CA ARG A 111 2.77 -17.20 2.61
C ARG A 111 1.44 -17.80 3.05
N THR A 112 1.04 -17.58 4.30
CA THR A 112 -0.21 -18.09 4.86
C THR A 112 -0.97 -16.98 5.55
N VAL A 113 -2.30 -17.06 5.54
CA VAL A 113 -3.18 -16.12 6.27
C VAL A 113 -2.90 -16.19 7.78
N LYS A 114 -2.57 -17.37 8.30
CA LYS A 114 -2.19 -17.57 9.71
C LYS A 114 -0.93 -16.80 10.09
N ASP A 115 0.13 -16.87 9.28
CA ASP A 115 1.36 -16.11 9.54
C ASP A 115 1.11 -14.60 9.46
N ALA A 116 0.31 -14.16 8.48
CA ALA A 116 -0.07 -12.75 8.37
C ALA A 116 -0.86 -12.26 9.59
N ALA A 117 -1.77 -13.10 10.12
CA ALA A 117 -2.53 -12.79 11.32
C ALA A 117 -1.67 -12.74 12.58
N HIS A 118 -0.73 -13.68 12.76
CA HIS A 118 0.24 -13.61 13.87
C HIS A 118 1.06 -12.33 13.81
N LEU A 119 1.51 -11.93 12.61
CA LEU A 119 2.25 -10.69 12.43
C LEU A 119 1.36 -9.46 12.73
N LEU A 120 0.09 -9.47 12.32
CA LEU A 120 -0.87 -8.40 12.61
C LEU A 120 -1.09 -8.22 14.12
N THR A 121 -1.33 -9.33 14.84
CA THR A 121 -1.51 -9.33 16.30
C THR A 121 -0.32 -8.67 17.01
N ALA A 122 0.90 -8.85 16.51
CA ALA A 122 2.09 -8.26 17.11
C ALA A 122 2.22 -6.74 16.89
N VAL A 123 1.60 -6.16 15.86
CA VAL A 123 1.84 -4.75 15.45
C VAL A 123 0.67 -3.82 15.71
N VAL A 124 -0.55 -4.35 15.78
CA VAL A 124 -1.78 -3.58 15.99
C VAL A 124 -1.83 -2.93 17.37
N GLY A 125 -2.67 -1.90 17.52
CA GLY A 125 -2.93 -1.21 18.77
C GLY A 125 -2.60 0.29 18.74
N PRO A 126 -3.09 1.04 19.73
CA PRO A 126 -3.02 2.49 19.76
C PRO A 126 -1.58 3.02 19.79
N ASN A 127 -1.41 4.23 19.26
CA ASN A 127 -0.16 4.96 19.20
C ASN A 127 -0.44 6.47 19.31
N SER A 128 0.06 7.12 20.37
CA SER A 128 -0.12 8.55 20.59
C SER A 128 0.49 9.41 19.47
N ASN A 129 1.49 8.89 18.74
CA ASN A 129 2.12 9.59 17.62
C ASN A 129 1.37 9.40 16.29
N ALA A 130 0.30 8.60 16.28
CA ALA A 130 -0.54 8.36 15.11
C ALA A 130 -2.02 8.47 15.49
N ASN A 131 -2.58 9.68 15.34
CA ASN A 131 -3.95 10.03 15.75
C ASN A 131 -5.03 9.06 15.23
N TYR A 132 -4.90 8.53 14.01
CA TYR A 132 -5.86 7.58 13.45
C TYR A 132 -6.01 6.29 14.27
N THR A 133 -5.01 5.92 15.05
CA THR A 133 -5.07 4.73 15.91
C THR A 133 -5.95 4.93 17.15
N SER A 134 -6.35 6.16 17.48
CA SER A 134 -7.32 6.42 18.56
C SER A 134 -8.74 6.01 18.18
N ALA A 135 -9.01 5.74 16.90
CA ALA A 135 -10.29 5.25 16.41
C ALA A 135 -10.40 3.72 16.46
N ILE A 136 -9.39 3.01 16.98
CA ILE A 136 -9.45 1.57 17.20
C ILE A 136 -10.58 1.27 18.20
N PRO A 137 -11.58 0.44 17.84
CA PRO A 137 -12.82 0.31 18.63
C PRO A 137 -12.73 -0.72 19.76
N PHE A 138 -11.52 -1.15 20.13
CA PHE A 138 -11.29 -2.17 21.14
C PHE A 138 -10.20 -1.75 22.12
N ASP A 139 -10.44 -2.03 23.40
CA ASP A 139 -9.49 -1.75 24.49
C ASP A 139 -8.38 -2.80 24.56
N GLU A 140 -8.70 -4.05 24.26
CA GLU A 140 -7.76 -5.17 24.16
C GLU A 140 -7.61 -5.60 22.70
N THR A 141 -6.37 -5.90 22.30
CA THR A 141 -6.07 -6.35 20.94
C THR A 141 -6.62 -7.77 20.72
N PRO A 142 -7.49 -7.99 19.72
CA PRO A 142 -7.95 -9.32 19.37
C PRO A 142 -6.80 -10.21 18.89
N ASN A 143 -6.85 -11.50 19.23
CA ASN A 143 -5.95 -12.48 18.61
C ASN A 143 -6.48 -12.87 17.23
N TYR A 144 -5.92 -12.28 16.18
CA TYR A 144 -6.36 -12.52 14.80
C TYR A 144 -6.04 -13.94 14.27
N ALA A 145 -5.26 -14.74 15.00
CA ALA A 145 -4.84 -16.08 14.55
C ALA A 145 -5.85 -17.20 14.89
N ASP A 146 -6.83 -16.92 15.75
CA ASP A 146 -7.89 -17.86 16.09
C ASP A 146 -8.98 -17.78 15.00
N GLU A 147 -9.33 -18.94 14.39
CA GLU A 147 -10.33 -19.08 13.31
C GLU A 147 -9.90 -18.73 11.87
N ILE A 148 -8.79 -19.28 11.37
CA ILE A 148 -8.38 -19.11 9.97
C ILE A 148 -8.52 -20.41 9.17
N VAL A 149 -9.42 -20.40 8.18
CA VAL A 149 -9.51 -21.42 7.11
C VAL A 149 -9.02 -20.79 5.81
N GLY A 150 -7.83 -21.19 5.32
CA GLY A 150 -7.23 -20.65 4.09
C GLY A 150 -6.92 -21.74 3.06
N ARG A 151 -7.23 -21.51 1.78
CA ARG A 151 -6.84 -22.36 0.64
C ARG A 151 -6.54 -21.53 -0.62
N ASN A 152 -5.67 -22.05 -1.49
CA ASN A 152 -5.09 -21.39 -2.68
C ASN A 152 -5.68 -21.89 -4.02
N ALA A 153 -5.89 -21.05 -5.06
CA ALA A 153 -6.45 -21.41 -6.40
C ALA A 153 -6.59 -20.29 -7.50
N ASN A 154 -5.89 -20.37 -8.65
CA ASN A 154 -5.56 -19.46 -9.81
C ASN A 154 -6.24 -18.12 -10.35
N TYR A 155 -5.53 -17.29 -11.15
CA TYR A 155 -6.05 -16.09 -11.87
C TYR A 155 -6.46 -16.38 -13.32
N SER A 156 -7.77 -16.41 -13.52
CA SER A 156 -8.58 -16.27 -14.75
C SER A 156 -9.99 -15.95 -14.22
N ILE A 157 -10.91 -15.35 -14.99
CA ILE A 157 -12.33 -15.24 -14.52
C ILE A 157 -12.79 -16.63 -14.06
N SER A 158 -12.50 -17.66 -14.87
CA SER A 158 -12.82 -19.05 -14.56
C SER A 158 -12.21 -19.57 -13.25
N VAL A 159 -11.12 -18.97 -12.77
CA VAL A 159 -10.47 -19.43 -11.54
C VAL A 159 -10.80 -18.55 -10.34
N PHE A 160 -11.13 -17.28 -10.55
CA PHE A 160 -11.91 -16.53 -9.57
C PHE A 160 -13.25 -17.24 -9.30
N ASP A 161 -13.96 -17.66 -10.35
CA ASP A 161 -15.19 -18.45 -10.23
C ASP A 161 -14.95 -19.74 -9.45
N SER A 162 -13.82 -20.43 -9.70
CA SER A 162 -13.45 -21.62 -8.94
C SER A 162 -13.21 -21.32 -7.45
N ALA A 163 -12.58 -20.19 -7.12
CA ALA A 163 -12.40 -19.77 -5.73
C ALA A 163 -13.73 -19.43 -5.05
N VAL A 164 -14.64 -18.81 -5.81
CA VAL A 164 -15.99 -18.49 -5.41
C VAL A 164 -16.84 -19.76 -5.15
N GLU A 165 -16.63 -20.83 -5.93
CA GLU A 165 -17.21 -22.16 -5.67
C GLU A 165 -16.64 -22.82 -4.42
N VAL A 166 -15.34 -22.64 -4.13
CA VAL A 166 -14.75 -23.11 -2.86
C VAL A 166 -15.41 -22.42 -1.66
N MET A 167 -15.74 -21.13 -1.76
CA MET A 167 -16.46 -20.41 -0.71
C MET A 167 -17.88 -20.95 -0.52
N ARG A 168 -18.63 -21.18 -1.62
CA ARG A 168 -19.95 -21.85 -1.56
C ARG A 168 -19.86 -23.22 -0.90
N GLY A 169 -18.88 -24.04 -1.30
CA GLY A 169 -18.63 -25.36 -0.72
C GLY A 169 -18.26 -25.33 0.77
N ALA A 170 -17.69 -24.22 1.25
CA ALA A 170 -17.41 -23.98 2.66
C ALA A 170 -18.62 -23.44 3.45
N GLY A 171 -19.77 -23.24 2.80
CA GLY A 171 -21.02 -22.79 3.42
C GLY A 171 -21.30 -21.29 3.29
N ALA A 172 -20.48 -20.52 2.55
CA ALA A 172 -20.75 -19.11 2.30
C ALA A 172 -21.97 -18.93 1.38
N VAL A 173 -22.88 -18.04 1.76
CA VAL A 173 -23.93 -17.56 0.85
C VAL A 173 -23.33 -16.47 -0.02
N ILE A 174 -23.30 -16.68 -1.33
CA ILE A 174 -22.72 -15.73 -2.28
C ILE A 174 -23.85 -15.01 -3.03
N ILE A 175 -23.79 -13.68 -3.00
CA ILE A 175 -24.65 -12.79 -3.78
C ILE A 175 -23.82 -12.28 -4.95
N ASP A 176 -24.15 -12.73 -6.16
CA ASP A 176 -23.51 -12.30 -7.39
C ASP A 176 -24.04 -10.92 -7.84
N ASP A 177 -23.28 -10.24 -8.71
CA ASP A 177 -23.67 -8.99 -9.37
C ASP A 177 -24.09 -7.83 -8.43
N ILE A 178 -23.41 -7.68 -7.30
CA ILE A 178 -23.62 -6.54 -6.40
C ILE A 178 -23.35 -5.22 -7.12
N TYR A 179 -24.23 -4.24 -6.93
CA TYR A 179 -24.13 -2.96 -7.62
C TYR A 179 -23.30 -1.94 -6.81
N LEU A 180 -22.26 -1.39 -7.45
CA LEU A 180 -21.36 -0.39 -6.86
C LEU A 180 -21.44 0.96 -7.63
N PRO A 181 -22.52 1.74 -7.44
CA PRO A 181 -22.81 2.93 -8.25
C PRO A 181 -21.75 4.03 -8.20
N GLY A 182 -20.94 4.08 -7.14
CA GLY A 182 -19.89 5.09 -6.97
C GLY A 182 -18.64 4.79 -7.77
N TYR A 183 -18.41 3.53 -8.14
CA TYR A 183 -17.15 3.08 -8.73
C TYR A 183 -16.88 3.75 -10.09
N SER A 184 -17.91 3.92 -10.92
CA SER A 184 -17.82 4.59 -12.23
C SER A 184 -17.52 6.10 -12.14
N PHE A 185 -17.65 6.69 -10.95
CA PHE A 185 -17.42 8.13 -10.73
C PHE A 185 -16.15 8.41 -9.92
N LEU A 186 -15.43 7.38 -9.48
CA LEU A 186 -14.12 7.54 -8.86
C LEU A 186 -13.12 7.97 -9.92
N ASP A 187 -12.77 9.25 -9.91
CA ASP A 187 -11.77 9.84 -10.79
C ASP A 187 -10.41 9.86 -10.08
N ILE A 188 -9.53 8.92 -10.45
CA ILE A 188 -8.21 8.82 -9.84
C ILE A 188 -7.39 10.08 -10.13
N ALA A 189 -7.38 10.53 -11.39
CA ALA A 189 -6.51 11.61 -11.83
C ALA A 189 -6.91 12.97 -11.23
N ASN A 190 -8.21 13.27 -11.19
CA ASN A 190 -8.70 14.60 -10.81
C ASN A 190 -9.24 14.68 -9.38
N LEU A 191 -9.49 13.55 -8.70
CA LEU A 191 -9.91 13.55 -7.29
C LEU A 191 -8.85 12.92 -6.40
N THR A 192 -8.53 11.65 -6.62
CA THR A 192 -7.69 10.87 -5.70
C THR A 192 -6.25 11.38 -5.65
N ASN A 193 -5.65 11.64 -6.82
CA ASN A 193 -4.27 12.14 -6.90
C ASN A 193 -4.12 13.55 -6.34
N LYS A 194 -5.18 14.39 -6.34
CA LYS A 194 -5.15 15.73 -5.74
C LYS A 194 -5.08 15.65 -4.22
N VAL A 195 -5.87 14.76 -3.62
CA VAL A 195 -5.83 14.47 -2.18
C VAL A 195 -4.44 13.93 -1.79
N GLN A 196 -3.96 12.90 -2.51
CA GLN A 196 -2.64 12.31 -2.24
C GLN A 196 -1.51 13.33 -2.40
N GLY A 197 -1.55 14.15 -3.45
CA GLY A 197 -0.55 15.19 -3.69
C GLY A 197 -0.50 16.23 -2.58
N ALA A 198 -1.67 16.69 -2.11
CA ALA A 198 -1.77 17.64 -1.01
C ALA A 198 -1.22 17.06 0.30
N ASP A 199 -1.51 15.79 0.60
CA ASP A 199 -0.94 15.10 1.76
C ASP A 199 0.57 14.90 1.60
N PHE A 200 1.07 14.60 0.42
CA PHE A 200 2.52 14.48 0.17
C PHE A 200 3.24 15.82 0.42
N LEU A 201 2.65 16.94 -0.02
CA LEU A 201 3.19 18.29 0.23
C LEU A 201 3.27 18.64 1.71
N ALA A 202 2.35 18.14 2.54
CA ALA A 202 2.33 18.40 3.98
C ALA A 202 3.21 17.41 4.77
N ASN A 203 3.05 16.12 4.48
CA ASN A 203 3.59 15.04 5.32
C ASN A 203 5.08 14.80 5.08
N LEU A 204 5.60 15.01 3.86
CA LEU A 204 7.03 14.83 3.61
C LEU A 204 7.87 15.86 4.39
N PRO A 205 7.59 17.18 4.34
CA PRO A 205 8.28 18.16 5.18
C PRO A 205 8.19 17.84 6.67
N GLU A 206 7.00 17.42 7.15
CA GLU A 206 6.82 17.03 8.54
C GLU A 206 7.74 15.85 8.92
N TYR A 207 7.81 14.81 8.08
CA TYR A 207 8.73 13.69 8.29
C TYR A 207 10.20 14.13 8.29
N LEU A 208 10.61 14.95 7.32
CA LEU A 208 11.99 15.42 7.20
C LEU A 208 12.41 16.26 8.40
N SER A 209 11.50 17.04 8.98
CA SER A 209 11.76 17.84 10.19
C SER A 209 12.06 17.01 11.44
N LYS A 210 11.65 15.74 11.46
CA LYS A 210 11.86 14.81 12.58
C LYS A 210 13.21 14.08 12.50
N LEU A 211 13.95 14.20 11.39
CA LEU A 211 15.23 13.52 11.23
C LEU A 211 16.30 14.13 12.14
N THR A 212 17.06 13.28 12.83
CA THR A 212 18.24 13.70 13.60
C THR A 212 19.46 13.93 12.70
N CYS A 213 19.45 13.36 11.50
CA CYS A 213 20.42 13.63 10.45
C CYS A 213 19.68 13.69 9.12
N ASN A 214 19.75 14.84 8.47
CA ASN A 214 19.25 15.08 7.12
C ASN A 214 20.46 15.36 6.20
N PRO A 215 20.94 14.36 5.45
CA PRO A 215 22.26 14.39 4.82
C PRO A 215 22.43 15.50 3.76
N TYR A 216 21.33 15.94 3.15
CA TYR A 216 21.33 16.99 2.14
C TYR A 216 20.52 18.22 2.54
N ASN A 217 20.08 18.27 3.81
CA ASN A 217 19.29 19.38 4.36
C ASN A 217 18.03 19.71 3.54
N ILE A 218 17.40 18.70 2.93
CA ILE A 218 16.17 18.84 2.15
C ILE A 218 15.00 18.96 3.12
N THR A 219 14.18 20.01 3.00
CA THR A 219 13.07 20.28 3.92
C THR A 219 11.71 20.36 3.22
N THR A 220 11.69 20.51 1.89
CA THR A 220 10.46 20.63 1.10
C THR A 220 10.42 19.68 -0.10
N VAL A 221 9.22 19.45 -0.64
CA VAL A 221 9.05 18.68 -1.90
C VAL A 221 9.75 19.37 -3.08
N SER A 222 9.75 20.72 -3.14
CA SER A 222 10.47 21.46 -4.20
C SER A 222 11.98 21.28 -4.09
N GLU A 223 12.53 21.28 -2.88
CA GLU A 223 13.97 21.00 -2.67
C GLU A 223 14.31 19.56 -3.01
N LEU A 224 13.45 18.59 -2.66
CA LEU A 224 13.63 17.19 -3.07
C LEU A 224 13.64 17.05 -4.59
N GLN A 225 12.68 17.67 -5.28
CA GLN A 225 12.59 17.68 -6.74
C GLN A 225 13.87 18.25 -7.34
N LYS A 226 14.28 19.46 -6.92
CA LYS A 226 15.51 20.10 -7.39
C LYS A 226 16.75 19.24 -7.14
N TRP A 227 16.87 18.64 -5.97
CA TRP A 227 17.99 17.74 -5.67
C TRP A 227 18.00 16.53 -6.60
N THR A 228 16.84 15.88 -6.77
CA THR A 228 16.67 14.69 -7.62
C THR A 228 16.97 15.00 -9.09
N GLN A 229 16.61 16.18 -9.57
CA GLN A 229 16.89 16.61 -10.95
C GLN A 229 18.37 16.96 -11.19
N ASN A 230 19.14 17.25 -10.14
CA ASN A 230 20.55 17.62 -10.24
C ASN A 230 21.53 16.51 -9.88
N ASP A 231 21.08 15.45 -9.17
CA ASP A 231 21.94 14.32 -8.83
C ASP A 231 21.97 13.28 -9.97
N PRO A 232 23.12 13.02 -10.61
CA PRO A 232 23.19 12.11 -11.74
C PRO A 232 22.85 10.66 -11.37
N ARG A 233 22.95 10.28 -10.09
CA ARG A 233 22.57 8.95 -9.61
C ARG A 233 21.06 8.75 -9.63
N GLU A 234 20.29 9.83 -9.65
CA GLU A 234 18.84 9.77 -9.73
C GLU A 234 18.32 9.62 -11.17
N GLU A 235 19.21 9.59 -12.18
CA GLU A 235 18.88 9.29 -13.59
C GLU A 235 17.85 10.23 -14.25
N TRP A 236 17.70 11.45 -13.73
CA TRP A 236 16.91 12.49 -14.41
C TRP A 236 17.65 12.98 -15.67
N PRO A 237 16.96 13.26 -16.81
CA PRO A 237 15.51 13.23 -17.02
C PRO A 237 14.93 11.87 -17.45
N GLY A 238 15.75 10.84 -17.65
CA GLY A 238 15.29 9.50 -18.08
C GLY A 238 14.28 8.89 -17.10
N LYS A 239 14.49 9.12 -15.81
CA LYS A 239 13.56 8.85 -14.71
C LYS A 239 13.06 10.18 -14.18
N ASN A 240 11.97 10.69 -14.75
CA ASN A 240 11.51 12.05 -14.51
C ASN A 240 10.86 12.23 -13.12
N THR A 241 10.33 13.43 -12.84
CA THR A 241 9.64 13.80 -11.59
C THR A 241 8.21 14.28 -11.83
N GLU A 242 7.57 13.83 -12.92
CA GLU A 242 6.30 14.36 -13.43
C GLU A 242 5.18 14.41 -12.38
N THR A 243 5.12 13.43 -11.47
CA THR A 243 4.13 13.43 -10.38
C THR A 243 4.38 14.60 -9.43
N TRP A 244 5.63 14.86 -9.06
CA TRP A 244 5.98 16.00 -8.20
C TRP A 244 5.78 17.32 -8.92
N ASP A 245 6.08 17.39 -10.22
CA ASP A 245 5.85 18.58 -11.06
C ASP A 245 4.36 18.97 -10.97
N ARG A 246 3.46 18.01 -11.22
CA ARG A 246 2.01 18.21 -11.10
C ARG A 246 1.60 18.60 -9.69
N VAL A 247 2.12 17.94 -8.66
CA VAL A 247 1.75 18.23 -7.27
C VAL A 247 2.13 19.66 -6.89
N LEU A 248 3.33 20.09 -7.25
CA LEU A 248 3.83 21.45 -7.01
C LEU A 248 3.07 22.51 -7.83
N GLU A 249 2.75 22.22 -9.09
CA GLU A 249 1.94 23.11 -9.96
C GLU A 249 0.52 23.32 -9.44
N ASN A 250 -0.12 22.26 -8.91
CA ASN A 250 -1.46 22.38 -8.34
C ASN A 250 -1.46 23.17 -7.03
N GLY A 251 -0.41 23.02 -6.21
CA GLY A 251 -0.22 23.79 -4.98
C GLY A 251 -1.27 23.59 -3.89
N ILE A 252 -2.19 22.62 -4.04
CA ILE A 252 -3.26 22.33 -3.08
C ILE A 252 -2.65 21.79 -1.80
N ARG A 253 -3.05 22.36 -0.66
CA ARG A 253 -2.66 21.92 0.68
C ARG A 253 -3.81 21.19 1.36
N ASN A 254 -3.48 20.29 2.28
CA ASN A 254 -4.48 19.50 3.00
C ASN A 254 -5.29 20.29 4.06
N ASN A 255 -5.04 21.59 4.19
CA ASN A 255 -5.87 22.54 4.94
C ASN A 255 -6.71 23.46 4.05
N ASP A 256 -6.63 23.33 2.71
CA ASP A 256 -7.46 24.10 1.79
C ASP A 256 -8.89 23.53 1.73
N ALA A 257 -9.88 24.39 1.52
CA ALA A 257 -11.27 23.96 1.39
C ALA A 257 -11.48 22.97 0.22
N VAL A 258 -10.78 23.19 -0.90
CA VAL A 258 -10.86 22.33 -2.09
C VAL A 258 -10.33 20.91 -1.83
N PHE A 259 -9.35 20.76 -0.94
CA PHE A 259 -8.88 19.44 -0.53
C PHE A 259 -10.01 18.65 0.15
N TRP A 260 -10.73 19.28 1.07
CA TRP A 260 -11.82 18.64 1.80
C TRP A 260 -13.03 18.33 0.91
N GLU A 261 -13.26 19.10 -0.15
CA GLU A 261 -14.23 18.76 -1.18
C GLU A 261 -13.85 17.46 -1.90
N TYR A 262 -12.62 17.36 -2.41
CA TYR A 262 -12.13 16.17 -3.08
C TYR A 262 -12.13 14.95 -2.16
N TYR A 263 -11.63 15.12 -0.94
CA TYR A 263 -11.60 14.06 0.07
C TYR A 263 -13.01 13.56 0.40
N SER A 264 -13.96 14.45 0.67
CA SER A 264 -15.33 14.06 1.04
C SER A 264 -16.05 13.38 -0.12
N ARG A 265 -15.85 13.85 -1.35
CA ARG A 265 -16.39 13.22 -2.56
C ARG A 265 -15.84 11.81 -2.75
N ASN A 266 -14.53 11.64 -2.56
CA ASN A 266 -13.88 10.35 -2.55
C ASN A 266 -14.53 9.40 -1.53
N GLN A 267 -14.66 9.83 -0.27
CA GLN A 267 -15.32 9.04 0.78
C GLN A 267 -16.76 8.67 0.43
N TYR A 268 -17.53 9.60 -0.13
CA TYR A 268 -18.93 9.37 -0.51
C TYR A 268 -19.07 8.32 -1.63
N LEU A 269 -18.21 8.41 -2.65
CA LEU A 269 -18.21 7.51 -3.80
C LEU A 269 -17.76 6.10 -3.42
N ALA A 270 -16.69 5.98 -2.64
CA ALA A 270 -16.14 4.69 -2.22
C ALA A 270 -16.92 4.03 -1.07
N GLY A 271 -17.52 4.83 -0.18
CA GLY A 271 -18.25 4.38 0.99
C GLY A 271 -19.74 4.18 0.70
N PRO A 272 -20.62 5.16 0.99
CA PRO A 272 -22.07 5.04 0.79
C PRO A 272 -22.52 4.63 -0.61
N ARG A 273 -21.83 5.07 -1.67
CA ARG A 273 -22.12 4.63 -3.04
C ARG A 273 -21.26 3.46 -3.51
N GLY A 274 -20.36 2.96 -2.67
CA GLY A 274 -19.47 1.84 -2.95
C GLY A 274 -19.64 0.76 -1.90
N TYR A 275 -18.56 0.37 -1.26
CA TYR A 275 -18.49 -0.82 -0.42
C TYR A 275 -19.39 -0.74 0.81
N ALA A 276 -19.34 0.35 1.58
CA ALA A 276 -20.19 0.47 2.77
C ALA A 276 -21.69 0.48 2.42
N GLY A 277 -22.06 1.03 1.26
CA GLY A 277 -23.42 0.96 0.73
C GLY A 277 -23.82 -0.48 0.36
N ALA A 278 -22.98 -1.17 -0.40
CA ALA A 278 -23.25 -2.55 -0.82
C ALA A 278 -23.32 -3.52 0.37
N LEU A 279 -22.39 -3.43 1.33
CA LEU A 279 -22.42 -4.24 2.55
C LEU A 279 -23.77 -4.12 3.27
N ARG A 280 -24.31 -2.90 3.40
CA ARG A 280 -25.62 -2.68 4.03
C ARG A 280 -26.79 -3.13 3.16
N ASN A 281 -26.82 -2.74 1.88
CA ASN A 281 -27.97 -2.98 1.00
C ASN A 281 -28.20 -4.46 0.71
N TYR A 282 -27.12 -5.25 0.67
CA TYR A 282 -27.16 -6.68 0.43
C TYR A 282 -26.96 -7.51 1.69
N SER A 283 -26.83 -6.87 2.87
CA SER A 283 -26.58 -7.53 4.17
C SER A 283 -25.38 -8.49 4.13
N LEU A 284 -24.25 -8.01 3.64
CA LEU A 284 -23.03 -8.80 3.43
C LEU A 284 -22.06 -8.63 4.60
N ASP A 285 -21.35 -9.71 4.93
CA ASP A 285 -20.21 -9.68 5.85
C ASP A 285 -18.92 -9.20 5.17
N ALA A 286 -18.76 -9.49 3.88
CA ALA A 286 -17.59 -9.13 3.09
C ALA A 286 -17.93 -8.97 1.60
N ILE A 287 -17.07 -8.26 0.88
CA ILE A 287 -17.10 -8.16 -0.58
C ILE A 287 -15.86 -8.88 -1.11
N VAL A 288 -16.05 -9.83 -2.03
CA VAL A 288 -14.99 -10.59 -2.67
C VAL A 288 -14.89 -10.16 -4.13
N LEU A 289 -13.70 -9.71 -4.54
CA LEU A 289 -13.42 -9.28 -5.91
C LEU A 289 -12.02 -9.77 -6.31
N PRO A 290 -11.73 -9.94 -7.60
CA PRO A 290 -10.34 -10.09 -8.04
C PRO A 290 -9.52 -8.87 -7.60
N THR A 291 -8.31 -9.08 -7.10
CA THR A 291 -7.50 -8.05 -6.41
C THR A 291 -7.38 -6.73 -7.19
N HIS A 292 -7.31 -6.78 -8.52
CA HIS A 292 -7.24 -5.60 -9.38
C HIS A 292 -8.48 -4.69 -9.31
N PHE A 293 -9.66 -5.22 -8.98
CA PHE A 293 -10.91 -4.43 -8.89
C PHE A 293 -11.20 -3.88 -7.49
N VAL A 294 -10.40 -4.24 -6.49
CA VAL A 294 -10.54 -3.75 -5.12
C VAL A 294 -9.94 -2.34 -4.94
N LEU A 295 -9.06 -1.95 -5.87
CA LEU A 295 -7.98 -1.03 -5.58
C LEU A 295 -8.46 0.37 -5.14
N VAL A 296 -9.21 1.08 -5.97
CA VAL A 296 -9.45 2.52 -5.73
C VAL A 296 -10.38 2.77 -4.57
N ALA A 297 -11.48 2.01 -4.48
CA ALA A 297 -12.50 2.26 -3.48
C ALA A 297 -12.06 1.82 -2.08
N ALA A 298 -11.34 0.70 -1.96
CA ALA A 298 -10.85 0.23 -0.66
C ALA A 298 -9.78 1.18 -0.14
N ALA A 299 -8.90 1.60 -1.06
CA ALA A 299 -7.97 2.69 -0.87
C ALA A 299 -8.72 3.88 -0.25
N VAL A 300 -9.54 4.54 -1.03
CA VAL A 300 -10.16 5.81 -0.65
C VAL A 300 -10.89 5.74 0.70
N LEU A 301 -11.60 4.65 0.97
CA LEU A 301 -12.39 4.48 2.19
C LEU A 301 -11.54 4.18 3.44
N GLY A 302 -10.34 3.63 3.28
CA GLY A 302 -9.54 3.16 4.42
C GLY A 302 -10.03 1.82 4.99
N THR A 303 -10.71 1.00 4.18
CA THR A 303 -11.29 -0.28 4.63
C THR A 303 -10.24 -1.40 4.57
N PRO A 304 -10.29 -2.41 5.47
CA PRO A 304 -9.35 -3.53 5.41
C PRO A 304 -9.53 -4.36 4.13
N VAL A 305 -8.40 -4.83 3.56
CA VAL A 305 -8.34 -5.74 2.40
C VAL A 305 -7.38 -6.88 2.69
N VAL A 306 -7.85 -8.11 2.48
CA VAL A 306 -7.01 -9.32 2.53
C VAL A 306 -6.97 -9.92 1.13
N THR A 307 -5.77 -10.08 0.56
CA THR A 307 -5.58 -10.87 -0.65
C THR A 307 -5.09 -12.26 -0.26
N VAL A 308 -5.73 -13.30 -0.80
CA VAL A 308 -5.31 -14.68 -0.61
C VAL A 308 -4.91 -15.22 -1.97
N PRO A 309 -3.74 -15.86 -2.12
CA PRO A 309 -3.27 -16.43 -3.38
C PRO A 309 -4.23 -17.46 -3.91
N PHE A 310 -5.14 -16.98 -4.73
CA PHE A 310 -5.94 -17.83 -5.52
C PHE A 310 -5.07 -18.09 -6.81
N GLY A 311 -3.93 -18.85 -6.75
CA GLY A 311 -3.00 -19.45 -7.81
C GLY A 311 -2.37 -18.62 -9.02
N GLY A 312 -1.62 -19.23 -9.98
CA GLY A 312 -0.99 -18.56 -11.21
C GLY A 312 -1.27 -19.04 -12.69
N ALA A 313 -1.65 -18.14 -13.61
CA ALA A 313 -2.17 -18.46 -14.96
C ALA A 313 -1.06 -18.81 -15.97
N ARG A 314 -1.23 -19.82 -16.83
CA ARG A 314 -0.32 -20.03 -17.96
C ARG A 314 -0.61 -19.01 -19.06
N THR A 315 0.17 -17.93 -19.12
CA THR A 315 0.23 -17.11 -20.34
C THR A 315 0.95 -17.91 -21.42
N THR A 316 0.21 -18.45 -22.39
CA THR A 316 0.84 -18.88 -23.65
C THR A 316 1.47 -17.64 -24.26
N ARG A 317 2.81 -17.61 -24.39
CA ARG A 317 3.49 -16.55 -25.16
C ARG A 317 2.80 -16.50 -26.53
N ARG A 318 2.20 -15.36 -26.88
CA ARG A 318 2.06 -15.06 -28.31
C ARG A 318 3.49 -14.83 -28.79
N SER A 319 3.96 -15.79 -29.60
CA SER A 319 5.21 -15.73 -30.35
C SER A 319 5.29 -14.45 -31.18
#